data_AF-E1TI10-F1
#
_entry.id   AF-E1TI10-F1
#
_cell.length_a   1.000
_cell.length_b   1.000
_cell.length_c   1.000
_cell.angle_alpha   90.00
_cell.angle_beta   90.00
_cell.angle_gamma   90.00
#
_symmetry.space_group_name_H-M   'P 1'
#
loop_
_entity.id
_entity.type
_entity.pdbx_description
1 polymer ?
#
loop_
_entity_poly.entity_id
_entity_poly.type
_entity_poly.pdbx_seq_one_letter_code
_entity_poly.pdbx_strand_id
1 'polypeptide(L)'
;MRTIRTDVAVIGAGTAGLSAYRSAKAEGRTAVIIEGGEYGTTCARVGCMPSKLLIAAAEAAHAANHAGAFGVRVEGVRVDGKAVMDRVRSERDRFVGFVVDGVHALPEADRLVGHVRFIDDRLLQVGGDTLVRAASVVIATGSTPVIPDVLRGVGERVIVNDDVFAWQTLPRSVAVVGPGVIGLELGQALARLGVEVSVFGARGGVGPLTDPVVVEEARSTFAQEFHFEPQGTLEAATAVEGGVQIRYARADGSYVERTYEYVLAAAGRRPNVADLGLENTSLALDSHGVPHFSRDTLQAGEHPVFIAGDANGILPLLHEAADEGRAAGRNAALYPDVVPLVRRAPLAIVFSDPQIAMIGARHRDLAPGSFVAGEVSFEDQGRSRVMLKNRGLARVYVDRATRRFLGAEWFGPAAEHIGHLLAWSLQMRVTVDDMLGMPFYHPVVEEGLRTALRDAVAKLRVAA
;
A
#
# COMPACT_ATOMS: atom_id res chain seq x y z
N MET A 1 31.70 -15.27 -21.27
CA MET A 1 30.93 -14.53 -20.24
C MET A 1 31.69 -13.28 -19.86
N ARG A 2 31.05 -12.10 -19.91
CA ARG A 2 31.59 -10.85 -19.38
C ARG A 2 31.61 -10.92 -17.86
N THR A 3 32.69 -10.51 -17.20
CA THR A 3 32.77 -10.48 -15.74
C THR A 3 32.92 -9.05 -15.25
N ILE A 4 32.06 -8.63 -14.32
CA ILE A 4 32.09 -7.33 -13.66
C ILE A 4 32.42 -7.54 -12.18
N ARG A 5 33.28 -6.67 -11.63
CA ARG A 5 33.56 -6.62 -10.19
C ARG A 5 33.07 -5.29 -9.65
N THR A 6 32.37 -5.32 -8.53
CA THR A 6 31.79 -4.15 -7.88
C THR A 6 31.78 -4.35 -6.37
N ASP A 7 31.72 -3.28 -5.59
CA ASP A 7 31.53 -3.40 -4.14
C ASP A 7 30.09 -3.81 -3.84
N VAL A 8 29.11 -3.13 -4.46
CA VAL A 8 27.68 -3.40 -4.23
C VAL A 8 26.97 -3.77 -5.53
N ALA A 9 26.17 -4.83 -5.51
CA ALA A 9 25.20 -5.14 -6.57
C ALA A 9 23.77 -4.97 -6.03
N VAL A 10 22.96 -4.17 -6.73
CA VAL A 10 21.56 -3.95 -6.38
C VAL A 10 20.67 -4.63 -7.41
N ILE A 11 19.82 -5.55 -6.94
CA ILE A 11 18.90 -6.33 -7.77
C ILE A 11 17.52 -5.68 -7.73
N GLY A 12 17.08 -5.13 -8.85
CA GLY A 12 15.83 -4.39 -9.02
C GLY A 12 16.04 -2.87 -9.05
N ALA A 13 15.49 -2.19 -10.04
CA ALA A 13 15.51 -0.73 -10.20
C ALA A 13 14.20 -0.06 -9.77
N GLY A 14 13.53 -0.64 -8.77
CA GLY A 14 12.40 -0.02 -8.08
C GLY A 14 12.83 1.05 -7.06
N THR A 15 11.90 1.54 -6.24
CA THR A 15 12.17 2.60 -5.25
C THR A 15 13.29 2.24 -4.28
N ALA A 16 13.23 1.03 -3.70
CA ALA A 16 14.25 0.55 -2.77
C ALA A 16 15.61 0.41 -3.47
N GLY A 17 15.64 -0.16 -4.68
CA GLY A 17 16.88 -0.36 -5.42
C GLY A 17 17.55 0.95 -5.86
N LEU A 18 16.78 1.91 -6.38
CA LEU A 18 17.32 3.23 -6.73
C LEU A 18 17.86 3.98 -5.51
N SER A 19 17.20 3.85 -4.36
CA SER A 19 17.66 4.44 -3.10
C SER A 19 18.92 3.75 -2.58
N ALA A 20 18.98 2.41 -2.68
CA ALA A 20 20.14 1.62 -2.28
C ALA A 20 21.37 1.93 -3.14
N TYR A 21 21.22 1.97 -4.46
CA TYR A 21 22.28 2.34 -5.38
C TYR A 21 22.85 3.72 -5.04
N ARG A 22 21.99 4.74 -4.91
CA ARG A 22 22.42 6.11 -4.58
C ARG A 22 23.12 6.17 -3.21
N SER A 23 22.61 5.43 -2.22
CA SER A 23 23.23 5.38 -0.90
C SER A 23 24.60 4.72 -0.91
N ALA A 24 24.78 3.63 -1.67
CA ALA A 24 26.07 2.97 -1.80
C ALA A 24 27.11 3.88 -2.50
N LYS A 25 26.71 4.59 -3.57
CA LYS A 25 27.57 5.57 -4.25
C LYS A 25 27.95 6.74 -3.34
N ALA A 26 27.04 7.20 -2.48
CA ALA A 26 27.30 8.28 -1.52
C ALA A 26 28.36 7.90 -0.47
N GLU A 27 28.51 6.61 -0.16
CA GLU A 27 29.59 6.07 0.68
C GLU A 27 30.90 5.83 -0.10
N GLY A 28 31.00 6.32 -1.34
CA GLY A 28 32.21 6.24 -2.17
C GLY A 28 32.50 4.86 -2.78
N ARG A 29 31.51 3.95 -2.79
CA ARG A 29 31.67 2.59 -3.31
C ARG A 29 31.32 2.48 -4.79
N THR A 30 31.91 1.50 -5.47
CA THR A 30 31.44 1.06 -6.79
C THR A 30 30.13 0.30 -6.61
N ALA A 31 29.14 0.57 -7.48
CA ALA A 31 27.85 -0.08 -7.41
C ALA A 31 27.30 -0.30 -8.81
N VAL A 32 26.61 -1.43 -9.00
CA VAL A 32 25.78 -1.68 -10.18
C VAL A 32 24.32 -1.87 -9.76
N ILE A 33 23.40 -1.45 -10.61
CA ILE A 33 21.96 -1.68 -10.49
C ILE A 33 21.49 -2.54 -11.65
N ILE A 34 20.73 -3.58 -11.35
CA ILE A 34 20.34 -4.61 -12.30
C ILE A 34 18.82 -4.65 -12.39
N GLU A 35 18.26 -4.56 -13.60
CA GLU A 35 16.82 -4.63 -13.83
C GLU A 35 16.49 -5.62 -14.95
N GLY A 36 15.54 -6.53 -14.70
CA GLY A 36 15.12 -7.54 -15.67
C GLY A 36 13.88 -7.13 -16.48
N GLY A 37 13.05 -6.24 -15.93
CA GLY A 37 11.84 -5.74 -16.57
C GLY A 37 11.97 -4.31 -17.08
N GLU A 38 10.83 -3.65 -17.20
CA GLU A 38 10.78 -2.24 -17.59
C GLU A 38 11.14 -1.32 -16.41
N TYR A 39 11.98 -0.32 -16.69
CA TYR A 39 12.19 0.80 -15.77
C TYR A 39 10.89 1.58 -15.53
N GLY A 40 10.83 2.33 -14.43
CA GLY A 40 9.69 3.18 -14.10
C GLY A 40 9.12 2.98 -12.69
N THR A 41 9.55 1.95 -11.97
CA THR A 41 9.01 1.50 -10.66
C THR A 41 7.55 1.01 -10.73
N THR A 42 7.20 0.03 -9.90
CA THR A 42 5.80 -0.42 -9.74
C THR A 42 4.89 0.74 -9.33
N CYS A 43 5.36 1.62 -8.44
CA CYS A 43 4.60 2.77 -7.93
C CYS A 43 4.11 3.70 -9.05
N ALA A 44 4.99 4.08 -9.99
CA ALA A 44 4.60 4.96 -11.09
C ALA A 44 3.90 4.20 -12.23
N ARG A 45 4.32 2.98 -12.56
CA ARG A 45 3.80 2.24 -13.72
C ARG A 45 2.37 1.72 -13.52
N VAL A 46 2.13 1.10 -12.36
CA VAL A 46 0.98 0.21 -12.11
C VAL A 46 0.48 0.27 -10.65
N GLY A 47 0.94 1.24 -9.88
CA GLY A 47 0.70 1.35 -8.45
C GLY A 47 0.04 2.67 -8.06
N CYS A 48 0.71 3.41 -7.17
CA CYS A 48 0.17 4.59 -6.53
C CYS A 48 -0.23 5.68 -7.54
N MET A 49 0.63 6.03 -8.49
CA MET A 49 0.34 7.18 -9.38
C MET A 49 -0.94 6.98 -10.21
N PRO A 50 -1.09 5.89 -10.99
CA PRO A 50 -2.29 5.69 -11.78
C PRO A 50 -3.54 5.41 -10.92
N SER A 51 -3.41 4.81 -9.73
CA SER A 51 -4.56 4.63 -8.84
C SER A 51 -5.11 5.98 -8.34
N LYS A 52 -4.21 6.90 -7.93
CA LYS A 52 -4.60 8.25 -7.47
C LYS A 52 -5.14 9.11 -8.61
N LEU A 53 -4.66 8.91 -9.84
CA LEU A 53 -5.24 9.56 -11.02
C LEU A 53 -6.68 9.13 -11.30
N LEU A 54 -6.98 7.83 -11.12
CA LEU A 54 -8.34 7.29 -11.27
C LEU A 54 -9.26 7.75 -10.14
N ILE A 55 -8.78 7.73 -8.89
CA ILE A 55 -9.51 8.22 -7.72
C ILE A 55 -9.87 9.70 -7.90
N ALA A 56 -8.95 10.54 -8.36
CA ALA A 56 -9.23 11.96 -8.60
C ALA A 56 -10.34 12.18 -9.65
N ALA A 57 -10.39 11.36 -10.71
CA ALA A 57 -11.47 11.40 -11.68
C ALA A 57 -12.82 10.96 -11.06
N ALA A 58 -12.78 9.92 -10.23
CA ALA A 58 -13.94 9.41 -9.50
C ALA A 58 -14.49 10.43 -8.49
N GLU A 59 -13.62 11.13 -7.77
CA GLU A 59 -13.99 12.21 -6.85
C GLU A 59 -14.66 13.37 -7.57
N ALA A 60 -14.16 13.76 -8.75
CA ALA A 60 -14.77 14.81 -9.56
C ALA A 60 -16.17 14.43 -10.04
N ALA A 61 -16.35 13.19 -10.54
CA ALA A 61 -17.65 12.68 -10.97
C ALA A 61 -18.63 12.58 -9.78
N HIS A 62 -18.16 12.07 -8.65
CA HIS A 62 -18.97 11.96 -7.44
C HIS A 62 -19.39 13.33 -6.91
N ALA A 63 -18.48 14.31 -6.83
CA ALA A 63 -18.79 15.66 -6.38
C ALA A 63 -19.83 16.34 -7.29
N ALA A 64 -19.70 16.21 -8.61
CA ALA A 64 -20.68 16.75 -9.56
C ALA A 64 -22.09 16.16 -9.35
N ASN A 65 -22.17 14.84 -9.12
CA ASN A 65 -23.46 14.16 -8.86
C ASN A 65 -24.10 14.55 -7.52
N HIS A 66 -23.32 14.96 -6.52
CA HIS A 66 -23.81 15.28 -5.17
C HIS A 66 -23.88 16.78 -4.89
N ALA A 67 -23.56 17.63 -5.87
CA ALA A 67 -23.54 19.09 -5.72
C ALA A 67 -24.91 19.68 -5.31
N GLY A 68 -26.01 18.98 -5.64
CA GLY A 68 -27.37 19.40 -5.33
C GLY A 68 -27.64 19.66 -3.84
N ALA A 69 -26.96 18.94 -2.95
CA ALA A 69 -27.10 19.14 -1.50
C ALA A 69 -26.55 20.51 -1.03
N PHE A 70 -25.70 21.16 -1.83
CA PHE A 70 -25.23 22.53 -1.61
C PHE A 70 -26.08 23.58 -2.35
N GLY A 71 -27.18 23.18 -2.99
CA GLY A 71 -28.00 24.05 -3.82
C GLY A 71 -27.43 24.30 -5.23
N VAL A 72 -26.37 23.60 -5.62
CA VAL A 72 -25.76 23.70 -6.96
C VAL A 72 -26.35 22.61 -7.86
N ARG A 73 -27.00 23.01 -8.95
CA ARG A 73 -27.63 22.07 -9.89
C ARG A 73 -26.69 21.76 -11.04
N VAL A 74 -26.41 20.47 -11.25
CA VAL A 74 -25.64 19.95 -12.38
C VAL A 74 -26.54 18.98 -13.14
N GLU A 75 -26.84 19.30 -14.40
CA GLU A 75 -27.70 18.46 -15.24
C GLU A 75 -26.86 17.48 -16.05
N GLY A 76 -27.13 16.17 -15.89
CA GLY A 76 -26.60 15.12 -16.78
C GLY A 76 -25.09 14.88 -16.69
N VAL A 77 -24.57 14.49 -15.51
CA VAL A 77 -23.17 14.04 -15.39
C VAL A 77 -22.95 12.77 -16.21
N ARG A 78 -22.16 12.87 -17.27
CA ARG A 78 -21.79 11.74 -18.12
C ARG A 78 -20.30 11.45 -18.00
N VAL A 79 -19.95 10.23 -17.60
CA VAL A 79 -18.56 9.76 -17.57
C VAL A 79 -18.19 9.22 -18.95
N ASP A 80 -17.19 9.83 -19.58
CA ASP A 80 -16.53 9.27 -20.77
C ASP A 80 -15.39 8.36 -20.31
N GLY A 81 -15.67 7.06 -20.27
CA GLY A 81 -14.70 6.06 -19.79
C GLY A 81 -13.41 6.02 -20.60
N LYS A 82 -13.46 6.35 -21.90
CA LYS A 82 -12.26 6.42 -22.74
C LYS A 82 -11.43 7.64 -22.35
N ALA A 83 -12.03 8.81 -22.26
CA ALA A 83 -11.33 10.03 -21.86
C ALA A 83 -10.71 9.93 -20.44
N VAL A 84 -11.40 9.27 -19.51
CA VAL A 84 -10.88 8.98 -18.16
C VAL A 84 -9.61 8.14 -18.26
N MET A 85 -9.67 7.00 -18.98
CA MET A 85 -8.51 6.11 -19.08
C MET A 85 -7.37 6.72 -19.90
N ASP A 86 -7.66 7.51 -20.94
CA ASP A 86 -6.65 8.24 -21.73
C ASP A 86 -5.86 9.23 -20.85
N ARG A 87 -6.54 9.95 -19.94
CA ARG A 87 -5.88 10.81 -18.95
C ARG A 87 -5.04 10.01 -17.95
N VAL A 88 -5.57 8.90 -17.43
CA VAL A 88 -4.83 8.04 -16.49
C VAL A 88 -3.55 7.54 -17.15
N ARG A 89 -3.62 7.03 -18.39
CA ARG A 89 -2.45 6.50 -19.12
C ARG A 89 -1.44 7.60 -19.43
N SER A 90 -1.86 8.75 -19.94
CA SER A 90 -0.93 9.84 -20.31
C SER A 90 -0.19 10.44 -19.10
N GLU A 91 -0.87 10.72 -17.99
CA GLU A 91 -0.20 11.20 -16.77
C GLU A 91 0.67 10.10 -16.14
N ARG A 92 0.23 8.83 -16.18
CA ARG A 92 1.06 7.69 -15.77
C ARG A 92 2.36 7.64 -16.58
N ASP A 93 2.26 7.69 -17.91
CA ASP A 93 3.43 7.65 -18.81
C ASP A 93 4.38 8.82 -18.53
N ARG A 94 3.85 10.01 -18.23
CA ARG A 94 4.65 11.16 -17.81
C ARG A 94 5.41 10.89 -16.50
N PHE A 95 4.75 10.34 -15.47
CA PHE A 95 5.43 10.01 -14.21
C PHE A 95 6.49 8.91 -14.38
N VAL A 96 6.20 7.90 -15.21
CA VAL A 96 7.16 6.86 -15.58
C VAL A 96 8.35 7.47 -16.30
N GLY A 97 8.12 8.40 -17.22
CA GLY A 97 9.17 9.15 -17.94
C GLY A 97 10.18 9.78 -16.99
N PHE A 98 9.74 10.48 -15.94
CA PHE A 98 10.66 11.06 -14.94
C PHE A 98 11.53 10.02 -14.23
N VAL A 99 10.98 8.84 -13.93
CA VAL A 99 11.75 7.75 -13.30
C VAL A 99 12.75 7.18 -14.29
N VAL A 100 12.31 6.91 -15.51
CA VAL A 100 13.14 6.37 -16.60
C VAL A 100 14.30 7.32 -16.92
N ASP A 101 14.04 8.62 -17.03
CA ASP A 101 15.07 9.66 -17.18
C ASP A 101 16.07 9.65 -16.01
N GLY A 102 15.56 9.50 -14.78
CA GLY A 102 16.39 9.38 -13.59
C GLY A 102 17.28 8.14 -13.56
N VAL A 103 16.83 7.02 -14.12
CA VAL A 103 17.68 5.82 -14.34
C VAL A 103 18.64 6.07 -15.49
N HIS A 104 18.20 6.74 -16.56
CA HIS A 104 19.03 7.03 -17.72
C HIS A 104 20.17 8.02 -17.44
N ALA A 105 20.01 8.87 -16.42
CA ALA A 105 21.05 9.75 -15.91
C ALA A 105 22.14 9.02 -15.11
N LEU A 106 21.93 7.76 -14.69
CA LEU A 106 22.98 6.96 -14.04
C LEU A 106 24.07 6.58 -15.06
N PRO A 107 25.34 6.44 -14.63
CA PRO A 107 26.42 5.98 -15.51
C PRO A 107 26.06 4.67 -16.21
N GLU A 108 26.28 4.59 -17.52
CA GLU A 108 25.92 3.40 -18.31
C GLU A 108 26.63 2.13 -17.80
N ALA A 109 27.87 2.25 -17.36
CA ALA A 109 28.65 1.16 -16.77
C ALA A 109 28.05 0.59 -15.48
N ASP A 110 27.24 1.39 -14.76
CA ASP A 110 26.60 1.00 -13.50
C ASP A 110 25.24 0.32 -13.73
N ARG A 111 24.69 0.35 -14.96
CA ARG A 111 23.36 -0.21 -15.27
C ARG A 111 23.49 -1.52 -16.03
N LEU A 112 22.83 -2.56 -15.52
CA LEU A 112 22.76 -3.85 -16.19
C LEU A 112 21.30 -4.22 -16.43
N VAL A 113 21.04 -4.80 -17.60
CA VAL A 113 19.70 -5.28 -17.98
C VAL A 113 19.73 -6.80 -18.05
N GLY A 114 18.81 -7.45 -17.34
CA GLY A 114 18.66 -8.89 -17.32
C GLY A 114 18.18 -9.41 -15.97
N HIS A 115 17.53 -10.58 -16.01
CA HIS A 115 17.15 -11.29 -14.79
C HIS A 115 18.38 -11.78 -14.04
N VAL A 116 18.32 -11.76 -12.71
CA VAL A 116 19.43 -12.16 -11.84
C VAL A 116 19.20 -13.55 -11.28
N ARG A 117 20.25 -14.37 -11.28
CA ARG A 117 20.33 -15.62 -10.52
C ARG A 117 21.61 -15.64 -9.68
N PHE A 118 21.48 -15.94 -8.39
CA PHE A 118 22.62 -16.22 -7.51
C PHE A 118 23.27 -17.53 -7.94
N ILE A 119 24.59 -17.50 -8.16
CA ILE A 119 25.45 -18.67 -8.39
C ILE A 119 26.13 -19.09 -7.08
N ASP A 120 26.50 -18.10 -6.27
CA ASP A 120 26.91 -18.24 -4.87
C ASP A 120 26.51 -16.95 -4.12
N ASP A 121 26.81 -16.83 -2.83
CA ASP A 121 26.50 -15.65 -1.98
C ASP A 121 26.94 -14.29 -2.55
N ARG A 122 27.93 -14.26 -3.45
CA ARG A 122 28.60 -13.04 -3.95
C ARG A 122 28.80 -13.02 -5.47
N LEU A 123 28.35 -14.05 -6.17
CA LEU A 123 28.43 -14.16 -7.62
C LEU A 123 27.02 -14.28 -8.20
N LEU A 124 26.68 -13.29 -9.01
CA LEU A 124 25.39 -13.21 -9.70
C LEU A 124 25.60 -13.49 -11.18
N GLN A 125 24.70 -14.26 -11.79
CA GLN A 125 24.51 -14.30 -13.23
C GLN A 125 23.41 -13.30 -13.60
N VAL A 126 23.67 -12.45 -14.59
CA VAL A 126 22.73 -11.47 -15.11
C VAL A 126 22.40 -11.84 -16.56
N GLY A 127 21.13 -12.09 -16.84
CA GLY A 127 20.69 -12.65 -18.12
C GLY A 127 21.27 -14.05 -18.33
N GLY A 128 22.15 -14.21 -19.32
CA GLY A 128 22.84 -15.47 -19.61
C GLY A 128 24.34 -15.36 -19.88
N ASP A 129 24.88 -14.15 -20.02
CA ASP A 129 26.21 -13.91 -20.56
C ASP A 129 27.12 -13.08 -19.65
N THR A 130 26.58 -12.54 -18.56
CA THR A 130 27.28 -11.62 -17.66
C THR A 130 27.32 -12.18 -16.24
N LEU A 131 28.52 -12.19 -15.65
CA LEU A 131 28.76 -12.51 -14.25
C LEU A 131 29.11 -11.24 -13.48
N VAL A 132 28.48 -11.02 -12.33
CA VAL A 132 28.77 -9.90 -11.43
C VAL A 132 29.27 -10.47 -10.11
N ARG A 133 30.54 -10.23 -9.79
CA ARG A 133 31.11 -10.52 -8.48
C ARG A 133 31.03 -9.27 -7.61
N ALA A 134 30.21 -9.33 -6.57
CA ALA A 134 29.97 -8.21 -5.66
C ALA A 134 30.53 -8.50 -4.26
N ALA A 135 31.01 -7.49 -3.55
CA ALA A 135 31.37 -7.66 -2.14
C ALA A 135 30.11 -7.83 -1.28
N SER A 136 29.04 -7.08 -1.60
CA SER A 136 27.71 -7.17 -0.99
C SER A 136 26.59 -7.08 -2.02
N VAL A 137 25.42 -7.62 -1.69
CA VAL A 137 24.23 -7.63 -2.56
C VAL A 137 23.02 -7.05 -1.85
N VAL A 138 22.22 -6.23 -2.55
CA VAL A 138 20.92 -5.75 -2.08
C VAL A 138 19.81 -6.33 -2.97
N ILE A 139 18.92 -7.12 -2.39
CA ILE A 139 17.71 -7.66 -3.01
C ILE A 139 16.59 -6.64 -2.86
N ALA A 140 16.18 -6.02 -3.96
CA ALA A 140 15.15 -4.98 -4.04
C ALA A 140 14.14 -5.26 -5.18
N THR A 141 13.79 -6.52 -5.37
CA THR A 141 13.00 -7.07 -6.49
C THR A 141 11.48 -6.79 -6.41
N GLY A 142 11.03 -6.13 -5.35
CA GLY A 142 9.63 -5.75 -5.19
C GLY A 142 8.69 -6.92 -4.87
N SER A 143 7.42 -6.77 -5.23
CA SER A 143 6.37 -7.78 -5.07
C SER A 143 5.48 -7.88 -6.32
N THR A 144 4.76 -8.99 -6.46
CA THR A 144 3.79 -9.25 -7.54
C THR A 144 2.41 -9.57 -6.97
N PRO A 145 1.30 -9.20 -7.65
CA PRO A 145 -0.05 -9.57 -7.21
C PRO A 145 -0.23 -11.08 -7.03
N VAL A 146 -1.08 -11.47 -6.09
CA VAL A 146 -1.51 -12.86 -5.89
C VAL A 146 -2.88 -13.06 -6.51
N ILE A 147 -2.99 -14.04 -7.40
CA ILE A 147 -4.27 -14.54 -7.92
C ILE A 147 -4.70 -15.74 -7.06
N PRO A 148 -5.84 -15.65 -6.34
CA PRO A 148 -6.43 -16.76 -5.60
C PRO A 148 -6.63 -17.99 -6.48
N ASP A 149 -6.47 -19.19 -5.91
CA ASP A 149 -6.58 -20.46 -6.65
C ASP A 149 -7.92 -20.59 -7.39
N VAL A 150 -9.02 -20.16 -6.76
CA VAL A 150 -10.38 -20.17 -7.35
C VAL A 150 -10.49 -19.34 -8.65
N LEU A 151 -9.60 -18.37 -8.86
CA LEU A 151 -9.57 -17.52 -10.05
C LEU A 151 -8.52 -17.97 -11.08
N ARG A 152 -7.63 -18.90 -10.75
CA ARG A 152 -6.56 -19.34 -11.66
C ARG A 152 -7.14 -20.16 -12.82
N GLY A 153 -6.66 -19.89 -14.03
CA GLY A 153 -7.07 -20.62 -15.24
C GLY A 153 -8.45 -20.23 -15.79
N VAL A 154 -9.13 -19.24 -15.21
CA VAL A 154 -10.45 -18.76 -15.67
C VAL A 154 -10.36 -17.98 -16.98
N GLY A 155 -9.25 -17.28 -17.24
CA GLY A 155 -8.98 -16.58 -18.51
C GLY A 155 -8.65 -15.10 -18.34
N GLU A 156 -8.54 -14.38 -19.46
CA GLU A 156 -7.99 -13.02 -19.55
C GLU A 156 -8.85 -11.93 -18.88
N ARG A 157 -10.09 -12.25 -18.49
CA ARG A 157 -10.98 -11.34 -17.76
C ARG A 157 -10.76 -11.39 -16.24
N VAL A 158 -9.94 -12.31 -15.75
CA VAL A 158 -9.35 -12.24 -14.40
C VAL A 158 -8.07 -11.43 -14.51
N ILE A 159 -8.09 -10.24 -13.93
CA ILE A 159 -6.99 -9.28 -14.00
C ILE A 159 -6.46 -8.96 -12.61
N VAL A 160 -5.29 -8.34 -12.57
CA VAL A 160 -4.70 -7.77 -11.35
C VAL A 160 -4.64 -6.24 -11.48
N ASN A 161 -4.21 -5.56 -10.42
CA ASN A 161 -4.12 -4.08 -10.44
C ASN A 161 -3.20 -3.57 -11.56
N ASP A 162 -2.24 -4.38 -12.01
CA ASP A 162 -1.29 -4.01 -13.05
C ASP A 162 -1.98 -3.81 -14.41
N ASP A 163 -3.09 -4.50 -14.66
CA ASP A 163 -3.83 -4.46 -15.93
C ASP A 163 -4.88 -3.34 -15.98
N VAL A 164 -5.41 -2.92 -14.83
CA VAL A 164 -6.50 -1.92 -14.73
C VAL A 164 -6.15 -0.65 -15.47
N PHE A 165 -4.90 -0.21 -15.35
CA PHE A 165 -4.44 1.05 -15.92
C PHE A 165 -4.07 0.95 -17.40
N ALA A 166 -4.14 -0.25 -18.00
CA ALA A 166 -3.96 -0.47 -19.42
C ALA A 166 -5.28 -0.46 -20.21
N TRP A 167 -6.44 -0.45 -19.53
CA TRP A 167 -7.74 -0.39 -20.20
C TRP A 167 -7.88 0.82 -21.11
N GLN A 168 -8.57 0.62 -22.24
CA GLN A 168 -8.86 1.67 -23.21
C GLN A 168 -10.14 2.45 -22.88
N THR A 169 -11.03 1.85 -22.09
CA THR A 169 -12.24 2.47 -21.55
C THR A 169 -12.60 1.77 -20.24
N LEU A 170 -13.39 2.44 -19.39
CA LEU A 170 -13.99 1.80 -18.22
C LEU A 170 -14.88 0.62 -18.64
N PRO A 171 -14.83 -0.52 -17.92
CA PRO A 171 -15.72 -1.67 -18.17
C PRO A 171 -17.13 -1.40 -17.65
N ARG A 172 -18.10 -2.27 -18.00
CA ARG A 172 -19.47 -2.16 -17.48
C ARG A 172 -19.58 -2.63 -16.03
N SER A 173 -18.88 -3.71 -15.67
CA SER A 173 -18.95 -4.28 -14.33
C SER A 173 -17.65 -4.99 -13.91
N VAL A 174 -17.32 -4.89 -12.62
CA VAL A 174 -16.09 -5.47 -12.04
C VAL A 174 -16.39 -6.12 -10.68
N ALA A 175 -16.04 -7.40 -10.55
CA ALA A 175 -15.94 -8.06 -9.24
C ALA A 175 -14.53 -7.88 -8.68
N VAL A 176 -14.40 -7.23 -7.53
CA VAL A 176 -13.12 -7.03 -6.84
C VAL A 176 -12.97 -8.07 -5.74
N VAL A 177 -11.92 -8.87 -5.79
CA VAL A 177 -11.65 -9.95 -4.83
C VAL A 177 -10.51 -9.52 -3.92
N GLY A 178 -10.84 -9.16 -2.69
CA GLY A 178 -9.91 -8.66 -1.67
C GLY A 178 -10.30 -7.26 -1.18
N PRO A 179 -10.86 -7.12 0.03
CA PRO A 179 -11.29 -5.83 0.58
C PRO A 179 -10.12 -5.07 1.24
N GLY A 180 -8.90 -5.23 0.71
CA GLY A 180 -7.70 -4.54 1.17
C GLY A 180 -7.58 -3.13 0.59
N VAL A 181 -6.44 -2.48 0.80
CA VAL A 181 -6.16 -1.11 0.32
C VAL A 181 -6.47 -0.94 -1.17
N ILE A 182 -5.86 -1.79 -2.02
CA ILE A 182 -6.02 -1.73 -3.48
C ILE A 182 -7.48 -1.97 -3.89
N GLY A 183 -8.13 -2.96 -3.29
CA GLY A 183 -9.49 -3.33 -3.64
C GLY A 183 -10.52 -2.27 -3.27
N LEU A 184 -10.37 -1.63 -2.10
CA LEU A 184 -11.24 -0.54 -1.68
C LEU A 184 -11.02 0.73 -2.52
N GLU A 185 -9.76 1.11 -2.75
CA GLU A 185 -9.44 2.28 -3.58
C GLU A 185 -9.99 2.14 -5.00
N LEU A 186 -9.67 1.04 -5.68
CA LEU A 186 -10.10 0.82 -7.06
C LEU A 186 -11.59 0.52 -7.16
N GLY A 187 -12.14 -0.27 -6.22
CA GLY A 187 -13.56 -0.59 -6.20
C GLY A 187 -14.44 0.65 -6.06
N GLN A 188 -14.12 1.53 -5.10
CA GLN A 188 -14.88 2.77 -4.93
C GLN A 188 -14.70 3.74 -6.10
N ALA A 189 -13.46 3.88 -6.61
CA ALA A 189 -13.20 4.75 -7.75
C ALA A 189 -14.00 4.32 -8.99
N LEU A 190 -14.01 3.03 -9.30
CA LEU A 190 -14.78 2.47 -10.41
C LEU A 190 -16.29 2.65 -10.21
N ALA A 191 -16.81 2.38 -9.00
CA ALA A 191 -18.22 2.57 -8.69
C ALA A 191 -18.68 4.03 -8.93
N ARG A 192 -17.89 5.00 -8.46
CA ARG A 192 -18.16 6.43 -8.63
C ARG A 192 -18.01 6.93 -10.06
N LEU A 193 -17.29 6.19 -10.90
CA LEU A 193 -17.20 6.42 -12.35
C LEU A 193 -18.31 5.70 -13.14
N GLY A 194 -19.27 5.07 -12.47
CA GLY A 194 -20.45 4.45 -13.09
C GLY A 194 -20.27 2.98 -13.47
N VAL A 195 -19.20 2.33 -13.04
CA VAL A 195 -19.01 0.87 -13.20
C VAL A 195 -19.83 0.14 -12.14
N GLU A 196 -20.52 -0.94 -12.50
CA GLU A 196 -21.15 -1.80 -11.50
C GLU A 196 -20.08 -2.59 -10.75
N VAL A 197 -19.91 -2.34 -9.46
CA VAL A 197 -18.86 -2.95 -8.65
C VAL A 197 -19.43 -3.78 -7.51
N SER A 198 -18.84 -4.96 -7.32
CA SER A 198 -18.97 -5.73 -6.09
C SER A 198 -17.60 -5.99 -5.50
N VAL A 199 -17.43 -5.81 -4.19
CA VAL A 199 -16.18 -6.08 -3.48
C VAL A 199 -16.39 -7.25 -2.51
N PHE A 200 -15.54 -8.27 -2.63
CA PHE A 200 -15.63 -9.52 -1.88
C PHE A 200 -14.43 -9.72 -0.96
N GLY A 201 -14.67 -10.32 0.19
CA GLY A 201 -13.65 -10.81 1.11
C GLY A 201 -14.09 -12.08 1.83
N ALA A 202 -13.15 -12.80 2.44
CA ALA A 202 -13.45 -14.06 3.12
C ALA A 202 -13.47 -13.97 4.65
N ARG A 203 -12.94 -12.89 5.24
CA ARG A 203 -12.62 -12.81 6.69
C ARG A 203 -13.21 -11.60 7.40
N GLY A 204 -14.07 -10.83 6.75
CA GLY A 204 -14.70 -9.63 7.34
C GLY A 204 -13.80 -8.41 7.46
N GLY A 205 -12.55 -8.47 6.97
CA GLY A 205 -11.63 -7.33 7.02
C GLY A 205 -12.07 -6.18 6.11
N VAL A 206 -11.77 -4.94 6.54
CA VAL A 206 -12.01 -3.72 5.78
C VAL A 206 -10.72 -2.91 5.75
N GLY A 207 -10.00 -2.95 4.63
CA GLY A 207 -8.71 -2.31 4.49
C GLY A 207 -7.70 -2.82 5.53
N PRO A 208 -6.86 -1.94 6.11
CA PRO A 208 -5.90 -2.29 7.14
C PRO A 208 -6.43 -2.18 8.58
N LEU A 209 -7.71 -1.83 8.77
CA LEU A 209 -8.33 -1.60 10.08
C LEU A 209 -8.33 -2.86 10.94
N THR A 210 -8.19 -2.68 12.25
CA THR A 210 -8.16 -3.75 13.25
C THR A 210 -9.00 -3.47 14.49
N ASP A 211 -9.37 -2.21 14.75
CA ASP A 211 -10.31 -1.87 15.81
C ASP A 211 -11.74 -2.26 15.37
N PRO A 212 -12.41 -3.15 16.11
CA PRO A 212 -13.71 -3.68 15.69
C PRO A 212 -14.79 -2.60 15.52
N VAL A 213 -14.72 -1.49 16.26
CA VAL A 213 -15.69 -0.39 16.13
C VAL A 213 -15.45 0.43 14.88
N VAL A 214 -14.17 0.69 14.56
CA VAL A 214 -13.81 1.39 13.31
C VAL A 214 -14.10 0.51 12.09
N VAL A 215 -13.84 -0.81 12.18
CA VAL A 215 -14.15 -1.79 11.12
C VAL A 215 -15.65 -1.82 10.82
N GLU A 216 -16.50 -1.84 11.83
CA GLU A 216 -17.96 -1.88 11.63
C GLU A 216 -18.47 -0.61 10.96
N GLU A 217 -18.01 0.56 11.38
CA GLU A 217 -18.35 1.84 10.76
C GLU A 217 -17.87 1.92 9.30
N ALA A 218 -16.67 1.44 9.03
CA ALA A 218 -16.16 1.37 7.66
C ALA A 218 -16.98 0.41 6.80
N ARG A 219 -17.37 -0.74 7.34
CA ARG A 219 -18.20 -1.73 6.66
C ARG A 219 -19.56 -1.16 6.27
N SER A 220 -20.26 -0.54 7.21
CA SER A 220 -21.58 0.05 6.97
C SER A 220 -21.51 1.19 5.95
N THR A 221 -20.44 1.99 5.99
CA THR A 221 -20.24 3.12 5.07
C THR A 221 -19.95 2.65 3.64
N PHE A 222 -19.05 1.68 3.44
CA PHE A 222 -18.76 1.16 2.10
C PHE A 222 -19.94 0.43 1.47
N ALA A 223 -20.77 -0.25 2.26
CA ALA A 223 -21.97 -0.92 1.78
C ALA A 223 -23.03 0.04 1.20
N GLN A 224 -22.92 1.34 1.48
CA GLN A 224 -23.79 2.38 0.86
C GLN A 224 -23.26 2.85 -0.50
N GLU A 225 -22.00 2.55 -0.85
CA GLU A 225 -21.35 3.02 -2.08
C GLU A 225 -21.38 1.95 -3.19
N PHE A 226 -21.27 0.67 -2.82
CA PHE A 226 -21.28 -0.47 -3.75
C PHE A 226 -21.69 -1.75 -3.02
N HIS A 227 -21.94 -2.84 -3.77
CA HIS A 227 -22.23 -4.14 -3.17
C HIS A 227 -20.98 -4.67 -2.44
N PHE A 228 -21.03 -4.69 -1.11
CA PHE A 228 -19.88 -5.04 -0.28
C PHE A 228 -20.14 -6.28 0.56
N GLU A 229 -19.42 -7.36 0.24
CA GLU A 229 -19.52 -8.67 0.89
C GLU A 229 -18.14 -9.05 1.48
N PRO A 230 -17.69 -8.41 2.58
CA PRO A 230 -16.37 -8.69 3.16
C PRO A 230 -16.26 -10.09 3.79
N GLN A 231 -17.38 -10.83 3.88
CA GLN A 231 -17.50 -12.22 4.30
C GLN A 231 -18.12 -13.11 3.20
N GLY A 232 -18.09 -12.66 1.94
CA GLY A 232 -18.47 -13.44 0.77
C GLY A 232 -17.33 -14.34 0.28
N THR A 233 -17.31 -15.60 0.68
CA THR A 233 -16.30 -16.57 0.25
C THR A 233 -16.55 -16.99 -1.20
N LEU A 234 -15.57 -16.78 -2.09
CA LEU A 234 -15.65 -17.26 -3.46
C LEU A 234 -15.48 -18.78 -3.50
N GLU A 235 -16.42 -19.44 -4.16
CA GLU A 235 -16.46 -20.90 -4.30
C GLU A 235 -16.07 -21.35 -5.70
N ALA A 236 -16.52 -20.60 -6.72
CA ALA A 236 -16.18 -20.88 -8.11
C ALA A 236 -16.13 -19.60 -8.94
N ALA A 237 -15.29 -19.63 -9.97
CA ALA A 237 -15.27 -18.64 -11.04
C ALA A 237 -15.18 -19.37 -12.38
N THR A 238 -16.06 -19.01 -13.31
CA THR A 238 -16.18 -19.67 -14.61
C THR A 238 -16.21 -18.63 -15.72
N ALA A 239 -15.39 -18.83 -16.76
CA ALA A 239 -15.44 -18.00 -17.95
C ALA A 239 -16.78 -18.24 -18.67
N VAL A 240 -17.46 -17.17 -19.04
CA VAL A 240 -18.71 -17.22 -19.81
C VAL A 240 -18.65 -16.23 -20.97
N GLU A 241 -19.59 -16.32 -21.90
CA GLU A 241 -19.67 -15.34 -22.99
C GLU A 241 -19.83 -13.93 -22.42
N GLY A 242 -18.88 -13.04 -22.76
CA GLY A 242 -18.91 -11.64 -22.34
C GLY A 242 -18.51 -11.35 -20.89
N GLY A 243 -18.03 -12.33 -20.12
CA GLY A 243 -17.67 -12.09 -18.71
C GLY A 243 -17.11 -13.29 -17.93
N VAL A 244 -17.09 -13.14 -16.61
CA VAL A 244 -16.78 -14.19 -15.64
C VAL A 244 -17.96 -14.32 -14.69
N GLN A 245 -18.52 -15.51 -14.57
CA GLN A 245 -19.52 -15.83 -13.57
C GLN A 245 -18.81 -16.18 -12.26
N ILE A 246 -19.15 -15.46 -11.19
CA ILE A 246 -18.67 -15.71 -9.83
C ILE A 246 -19.79 -16.33 -9.01
N ARG A 247 -19.49 -17.46 -8.38
CA ARG A 247 -20.30 -18.06 -7.31
C ARG A 247 -19.64 -17.80 -5.98
N TYR A 248 -20.37 -17.21 -5.03
CA TYR A 248 -19.89 -16.97 -3.68
C TYR A 248 -20.94 -17.39 -2.63
N ALA A 249 -20.45 -17.84 -1.48
CA ALA A 249 -21.24 -18.10 -0.29
C ALA A 249 -21.31 -16.84 0.57
N ARG A 250 -22.51 -16.48 1.02
CA ARG A 250 -22.74 -15.40 1.98
C ARG A 250 -22.52 -15.88 3.41
N ALA A 251 -22.47 -14.92 4.35
CA ALA A 251 -22.34 -15.21 5.78
C ALA A 251 -23.50 -16.05 6.34
N ASP A 252 -24.69 -15.98 5.73
CA ASP A 252 -25.86 -16.79 6.10
C ASP A 252 -25.87 -18.21 5.48
N GLY A 253 -24.82 -18.55 4.71
CA GLY A 253 -24.67 -19.83 4.03
C GLY A 253 -25.43 -19.94 2.69
N SER A 254 -26.15 -18.89 2.28
CA SER A 254 -26.78 -18.86 0.96
C SER A 254 -25.74 -18.64 -0.15
N TYR A 255 -26.02 -19.18 -1.34
CA TYR A 255 -25.15 -19.01 -2.51
C TYR A 255 -25.75 -18.02 -3.49
N VAL A 256 -24.88 -17.18 -4.06
CA VAL A 256 -25.25 -16.24 -5.11
C VAL A 256 -24.31 -16.42 -6.29
N GLU A 257 -24.89 -16.35 -7.49
CA GLU A 257 -24.15 -16.33 -8.75
C GLU A 257 -24.39 -14.99 -9.45
N ARG A 258 -23.32 -14.35 -9.91
CA ARG A 258 -23.41 -13.11 -10.70
C ARG A 258 -22.28 -13.05 -11.72
N THR A 259 -22.58 -12.53 -12.89
CA THR A 259 -21.62 -12.35 -13.99
C THR A 259 -21.10 -10.93 -14.03
N TYR A 260 -19.78 -10.79 -14.19
CA TYR A 260 -19.09 -9.50 -14.32
C TYR A 260 -18.26 -9.46 -15.59
N GLU A 261 -18.05 -8.27 -16.15
CA GLU A 261 -17.20 -8.12 -17.33
C GLU A 261 -15.73 -8.44 -17.03
N TYR A 262 -15.25 -8.03 -15.85
CA TYR A 262 -13.92 -8.36 -15.32
C TYR A 262 -13.98 -8.77 -13.85
N VAL A 263 -12.96 -9.53 -13.43
CA VAL A 263 -12.68 -9.84 -12.03
C VAL A 263 -11.30 -9.29 -11.69
N LEU A 264 -11.23 -8.36 -10.74
CA LEU A 264 -10.00 -7.78 -10.24
C LEU A 264 -9.52 -8.56 -9.00
N ALA A 265 -8.44 -9.33 -9.15
CA ALA A 265 -7.76 -9.99 -8.05
C ALA A 265 -6.90 -8.97 -7.27
N ALA A 266 -7.42 -8.51 -6.14
CA ALA A 266 -6.77 -7.61 -5.19
C ALA A 266 -6.46 -8.33 -3.85
N ALA A 267 -6.14 -9.62 -3.92
CA ALA A 267 -6.04 -10.53 -2.77
C ALA A 267 -4.69 -10.48 -2.02
N GLY A 268 -3.90 -9.42 -2.24
CA GLY A 268 -2.57 -9.26 -1.67
C GLY A 268 -1.45 -9.41 -2.70
N ARG A 269 -0.21 -9.31 -2.23
CA ARG A 269 1.00 -9.36 -3.04
C ARG A 269 2.02 -10.28 -2.38
N ARG A 270 2.87 -10.91 -3.18
CA ARG A 270 3.95 -11.80 -2.73
C ARG A 270 5.31 -11.19 -3.10
N PRO A 271 6.31 -11.25 -2.20
CA PRO A 271 7.68 -10.85 -2.53
C PRO A 271 8.26 -11.57 -3.74
N ASN A 272 9.05 -10.86 -4.55
CA ASN A 272 9.68 -11.38 -5.76
C ASN A 272 11.07 -11.98 -5.47
N VAL A 273 11.10 -13.05 -4.68
CA VAL A 273 12.34 -13.78 -4.34
C VAL A 273 12.43 -15.14 -5.04
N ALA A 274 11.33 -15.57 -5.66
CA ALA A 274 11.32 -16.74 -6.52
C ALA A 274 12.25 -16.54 -7.73
N ASP A 275 12.85 -17.62 -8.20
CA ASP A 275 13.74 -17.67 -9.37
C ASP A 275 15.05 -16.85 -9.27
N LEU A 276 15.32 -16.23 -8.11
CA LEU A 276 16.61 -15.60 -7.83
C LEU A 276 17.74 -16.61 -7.65
N GLY A 277 17.48 -17.92 -7.58
CA GLY A 277 18.52 -18.92 -7.34
C GLY A 277 19.06 -18.89 -5.91
N LEU A 278 18.25 -18.46 -4.93
CA LEU A 278 18.66 -18.36 -3.53
C LEU A 278 19.06 -19.72 -2.93
N GLU A 279 18.58 -20.83 -3.50
CA GLU A 279 18.99 -22.19 -3.15
C GLU A 279 20.48 -22.47 -3.42
N ASN A 280 21.13 -21.66 -4.25
CA ASN A 280 22.57 -21.73 -4.51
C ASN A 280 23.41 -20.93 -3.51
N THR A 281 22.74 -20.24 -2.56
CA THR A 281 23.38 -19.47 -1.49
C THR A 281 23.38 -20.24 -0.18
N SER A 282 24.15 -19.77 0.79
CA SER A 282 24.14 -20.29 2.15
C SER A 282 23.08 -19.63 3.06
N LEU A 283 22.20 -18.79 2.50
CA LEU A 283 21.15 -18.10 3.23
C LEU A 283 20.08 -19.08 3.73
N ALA A 284 19.68 -18.95 5.00
CA ALA A 284 18.50 -19.63 5.51
C ALA A 284 17.24 -18.94 4.97
N LEU A 285 16.33 -19.72 4.38
CA LEU A 285 15.08 -19.23 3.79
C LEU A 285 13.87 -19.67 4.63
N ASP A 286 12.83 -18.83 4.67
CA ASP A 286 11.55 -19.19 5.25
C ASP A 286 10.73 -20.11 4.33
N SER A 287 9.53 -20.51 4.78
CA SER A 287 8.63 -21.38 4.01
C SER A 287 8.12 -20.76 2.70
N HIS A 288 8.33 -19.47 2.48
CA HIS A 288 7.96 -18.74 1.27
C HIS A 288 9.18 -18.44 0.37
N GLY A 289 10.37 -18.92 0.74
CA GLY A 289 11.61 -18.70 0.00
C GLY A 289 12.25 -17.33 0.25
N VAL A 290 11.77 -16.55 1.22
CA VAL A 290 12.36 -15.27 1.60
C VAL A 290 13.53 -15.52 2.54
N PRO A 291 14.72 -14.92 2.33
CA PRO A 291 15.82 -15.05 3.29
C PRO A 291 15.42 -14.58 4.68
N HIS A 292 15.82 -15.31 5.72
CA HIS A 292 15.70 -14.82 7.09
C HIS A 292 16.62 -13.60 7.27
N PHE A 293 16.04 -12.48 7.71
CA PHE A 293 16.76 -11.21 7.83
C PHE A 293 16.40 -10.47 9.12
N SER A 294 17.32 -9.61 9.56
CA SER A 294 17.09 -8.69 10.67
C SER A 294 16.21 -7.53 10.20
N ARG A 295 15.08 -7.31 10.90
CA ARG A 295 14.18 -6.18 10.61
C ARG A 295 14.83 -4.81 10.92
N ASP A 296 15.84 -4.83 11.79
CA ASP A 296 16.56 -3.65 12.24
C ASP A 296 17.64 -3.26 11.23
N THR A 297 18.38 -4.21 10.66
CA THR A 297 19.52 -3.92 9.77
C THR A 297 19.26 -4.20 8.29
N LEU A 298 18.17 -4.93 8.00
CA LEU A 298 17.81 -5.47 6.68
C LEU A 298 18.77 -6.55 6.14
N GLN A 299 19.71 -6.99 6.96
CA GLN A 299 20.72 -8.00 6.60
C GLN A 299 20.15 -9.41 6.70
N ALA A 300 20.43 -10.25 5.71
CA ALA A 300 20.09 -11.67 5.70
C ALA A 300 21.15 -12.48 6.46
N GLY A 301 20.79 -12.98 7.65
CA GLY A 301 21.74 -13.59 8.60
C GLY A 301 22.96 -12.69 8.85
N GLU A 302 24.15 -13.29 8.81
CA GLU A 302 25.44 -12.59 8.91
C GLU A 302 26.11 -12.42 7.52
N HIS A 303 25.36 -12.65 6.45
CA HIS A 303 25.89 -12.59 5.08
C HIS A 303 25.94 -11.15 4.59
N PRO A 304 26.77 -10.82 3.58
CA PRO A 304 26.77 -9.50 2.94
C PRO A 304 25.60 -9.37 1.94
N VAL A 305 24.42 -9.86 2.33
CA VAL A 305 23.19 -9.81 1.53
C VAL A 305 22.14 -9.08 2.34
N PHE A 306 21.48 -8.10 1.72
CA PHE A 306 20.45 -7.27 2.34
C PHE A 306 19.16 -7.35 1.54
N ILE A 307 18.00 -7.18 2.17
CA ILE A 307 16.69 -7.24 1.52
C ILE A 307 15.82 -6.05 1.90
N ALA A 308 15.32 -5.31 0.90
CA ALA A 308 14.67 -4.00 1.11
C ALA A 308 13.41 -3.80 0.26
N GLY A 309 12.49 -2.99 0.79
CA GLY A 309 11.19 -2.71 0.19
C GLY A 309 10.29 -3.94 0.19
N ASP A 310 9.33 -3.96 -0.73
CA ASP A 310 8.35 -5.05 -0.85
C ASP A 310 8.95 -6.47 -0.96
N ALA A 311 10.22 -6.59 -1.37
CA ALA A 311 10.93 -7.87 -1.43
C ALA A 311 11.09 -8.54 -0.05
N ASN A 312 11.01 -7.77 1.03
CA ASN A 312 11.13 -8.30 2.40
C ASN A 312 9.78 -8.64 3.06
N GLY A 313 8.66 -8.23 2.44
CA GLY A 313 7.31 -8.55 2.88
C GLY A 313 6.82 -7.90 4.18
N ILE A 314 7.53 -6.93 4.76
CA ILE A 314 7.13 -6.32 6.06
C ILE A 314 6.14 -5.17 5.87
N LEU A 315 6.56 -4.12 5.17
CA LEU A 315 5.80 -2.88 5.00
C LEU A 315 5.85 -2.45 3.53
N PRO A 316 4.95 -2.97 2.67
CA PRO A 316 4.92 -2.65 1.24
C PRO A 316 4.31 -1.25 1.01
N LEU A 317 5.05 -0.23 1.44
CA LEU A 317 4.71 1.18 1.32
C LEU A 317 5.86 1.92 0.65
N LEU A 318 5.53 2.87 -0.22
CA LEU A 318 6.53 3.57 -1.04
C LEU A 318 7.62 4.24 -0.20
N HIS A 319 7.23 4.98 0.85
CA HIS A 319 8.16 5.72 1.69
C HIS A 319 9.03 4.80 2.57
N GLU A 320 8.47 3.68 3.05
CA GLU A 320 9.23 2.65 3.76
C GLU A 320 10.27 2.01 2.83
N ALA A 321 9.88 1.66 1.59
CA ALA A 321 10.82 1.11 0.60
C ALA A 321 11.98 2.06 0.28
N ALA A 322 11.73 3.38 0.27
CA ALA A 322 12.78 4.38 0.08
C ALA A 322 13.77 4.44 1.27
N ASP A 323 13.25 4.50 2.50
CA ASP A 323 14.08 4.52 3.72
C ASP A 323 14.85 3.20 3.90
N GLU A 324 14.20 2.06 3.67
CA GLU A 324 14.85 0.74 3.70
C GLU A 324 15.90 0.59 2.61
N GLY A 325 15.62 1.04 1.39
CA GLY A 325 16.60 1.04 0.31
C GLY A 325 17.85 1.84 0.68
N ARG A 326 17.67 3.04 1.23
CA ARG A 326 18.79 3.86 1.72
C ARG A 326 19.61 3.13 2.78
N ALA A 327 18.96 2.54 3.79
CA ALA A 327 19.65 1.81 4.86
C ALA A 327 20.38 0.56 4.33
N ALA A 328 19.74 -0.25 3.50
CA ALA A 328 20.33 -1.44 2.91
C ALA A 328 21.52 -1.10 2.01
N GLY A 329 21.43 -0.05 1.19
CA GLY A 329 22.53 0.42 0.35
C GLY A 329 23.74 0.89 1.16
N ARG A 330 23.50 1.64 2.25
CA ARG A 330 24.57 2.06 3.18
C ARG A 330 25.21 0.86 3.88
N ASN A 331 24.41 -0.04 4.46
CA ASN A 331 24.93 -1.21 5.15
C ASN A 331 25.68 -2.16 4.20
N ALA A 332 25.22 -2.32 2.95
CA ALA A 332 25.94 -3.08 1.93
C ALA A 332 27.30 -2.45 1.58
N ALA A 333 27.38 -1.13 1.52
CA ALA A 333 28.60 -0.38 1.22
C ALA A 333 29.63 -0.38 2.37
N LEU A 334 29.17 -0.53 3.61
CA LEU A 334 29.99 -0.49 4.82
C LEU A 334 30.23 -1.86 5.47
N TYR A 335 29.62 -2.93 4.95
CA TYR A 335 29.80 -4.30 5.46
C TYR A 335 31.30 -4.64 5.66
N PRO A 336 31.69 -5.22 6.83
CA PRO A 336 30.84 -5.80 7.88
C PRO A 336 30.31 -4.81 8.93
N ASP A 337 30.55 -3.50 8.81
CA ASP A 337 30.11 -2.50 9.78
C ASP A 337 28.62 -2.14 9.59
N VAL A 338 27.75 -3.09 9.89
CA VAL A 338 26.30 -2.99 9.73
C VAL A 338 25.67 -2.25 10.92
N VAL A 339 24.80 -1.28 10.63
CA VAL A 339 24.07 -0.54 11.68
C VAL A 339 22.55 -0.69 11.56
N PRO A 340 21.81 -0.57 12.68
CA PRO A 340 20.35 -0.51 12.66
C PRO A 340 19.80 0.70 11.90
N LEU A 341 18.73 0.48 11.13
CA LEU A 341 17.86 1.49 10.55
C LEU A 341 17.07 2.21 11.65
N VAL A 342 17.03 3.53 11.58
CA VAL A 342 16.10 4.33 12.37
C VAL A 342 14.80 4.47 11.59
N ARG A 343 13.77 3.73 12.02
CA ARG A 343 12.43 3.80 11.42
C ARG A 343 11.71 5.08 11.81
N ARG A 344 10.88 5.58 10.89
CA ARG A 344 9.88 6.61 11.20
C ARG A 344 8.69 5.98 11.90
N ALA A 345 7.86 6.84 12.49
CA ALA A 345 6.56 6.46 13.02
C ALA A 345 5.73 5.80 11.90
N PRO A 346 5.17 4.60 12.12
CA PRO A 346 4.38 3.90 11.13
C PRO A 346 3.18 4.75 10.67
N LEU A 347 3.04 4.88 9.34
CA LEU A 347 1.94 5.61 8.71
C LEU A 347 1.49 4.88 7.43
N ALA A 348 0.22 4.53 7.34
CA ALA A 348 -0.37 3.98 6.12
C ALA A 348 -1.70 4.66 5.81
N ILE A 349 -1.93 5.00 4.54
CA ILE A 349 -3.13 5.69 4.07
C ILE A 349 -3.85 4.83 3.03
N VAL A 350 -5.18 4.79 3.11
CA VAL A 350 -6.07 4.29 2.06
C VAL A 350 -6.84 5.49 1.52
N PHE A 351 -6.72 5.72 0.21
CA PHE A 351 -7.33 6.86 -0.47
C PHE A 351 -8.75 6.54 -0.93
N SER A 352 -9.53 5.95 -0.04
CA SER A 352 -10.99 5.86 -0.14
C SER A 352 -11.65 7.14 0.37
N ASP A 353 -12.97 7.22 0.29
CA ASP A 353 -13.77 8.31 0.86
C ASP A 353 -14.98 7.76 1.64
N PRO A 354 -14.98 7.80 2.99
CA PRO A 354 -13.94 8.39 3.84
C PRO A 354 -12.56 7.71 3.71
N GLN A 355 -11.49 8.48 3.94
CA GLN A 355 -10.13 7.96 3.90
C GLN A 355 -9.85 7.11 5.15
N ILE A 356 -8.94 6.15 5.04
CA ILE A 356 -8.40 5.41 6.19
C ILE A 356 -6.97 5.84 6.44
N ALA A 357 -6.61 6.12 7.69
CA ALA A 357 -5.23 6.26 8.13
C ALA A 357 -4.93 5.33 9.31
N MET A 358 -3.81 4.62 9.22
CA MET A 358 -3.25 3.79 10.27
C MET A 358 -1.99 4.48 10.79
N ILE A 359 -1.94 4.74 12.10
CA ILE A 359 -0.82 5.44 12.74
C ILE A 359 -0.32 4.60 13.90
N GLY A 360 0.98 4.33 13.96
CA GLY A 360 1.59 3.65 15.09
C GLY A 360 1.06 2.23 15.35
N ALA A 361 0.81 1.93 16.62
CA ALA A 361 0.28 0.64 17.04
C ALA A 361 -1.17 0.45 16.54
N ARG A 362 -1.45 -0.75 16.03
CA ARG A 362 -2.82 -1.16 15.66
C ARG A 362 -3.55 -1.64 16.89
N HIS A 363 -4.88 -1.49 16.93
CA HIS A 363 -5.67 -1.93 18.09
C HIS A 363 -5.39 -3.39 18.46
N ARG A 364 -5.32 -4.29 17.48
CA ARG A 364 -5.06 -5.73 17.71
C ARG A 364 -3.68 -6.04 18.29
N ASP A 365 -2.71 -5.13 18.13
CA ASP A 365 -1.33 -5.34 18.58
C ASP A 365 -1.11 -4.77 20.00
N LEU A 366 -2.12 -4.09 20.56
CA LEU A 366 -2.07 -3.52 21.91
C LEU A 366 -2.57 -4.51 22.95
N ALA A 367 -1.83 -4.62 24.06
CA ALA A 367 -2.21 -5.50 25.16
C ALA A 367 -3.52 -5.02 25.84
N PRO A 368 -4.50 -5.91 26.07
CA PRO A 368 -5.70 -5.55 26.80
C PRO A 368 -5.37 -4.93 28.16
N GLY A 369 -5.99 -3.78 28.47
CA GLY A 369 -5.79 -3.10 29.74
C GLY A 369 -4.50 -2.27 29.85
N SER A 370 -3.61 -2.23 28.84
CA SER A 370 -2.44 -1.32 28.85
C SER A 370 -2.76 0.08 28.31
N PHE A 371 -3.87 0.23 27.57
CA PHE A 371 -4.23 1.48 26.90
C PHE A 371 -5.71 1.85 27.10
N VAL A 372 -6.05 3.10 26.81
CA VAL A 372 -7.43 3.56 26.57
C VAL A 372 -7.60 3.95 25.11
N ALA A 373 -8.80 3.75 24.57
CA ALA A 373 -9.20 4.24 23.26
C ALA A 373 -10.09 5.47 23.43
N GLY A 374 -9.63 6.63 22.94
CA GLY A 374 -10.44 7.84 22.78
C GLY A 374 -11.11 7.86 21.42
N GLU A 375 -12.38 8.25 21.35
CA GLU A 375 -13.22 8.09 20.16
C GLU A 375 -13.82 9.42 19.67
N VAL A 376 -14.02 9.52 18.35
CA VAL A 376 -14.82 10.58 17.74
C VAL A 376 -15.62 10.04 16.55
N SER A 377 -16.90 10.41 16.45
CA SER A 377 -17.70 10.29 15.23
C SER A 377 -17.64 11.59 14.44
N PHE A 378 -17.56 11.48 13.11
CA PHE A 378 -17.56 12.65 12.22
C PHE A 378 -18.98 13.11 11.82
N GLU A 379 -20.03 12.36 12.14
CA GLU A 379 -21.42 12.66 11.76
C GLU A 379 -21.89 14.05 12.19
N ASP A 380 -21.53 14.45 13.43
CA ASP A 380 -21.85 15.74 14.01
C ASP A 380 -20.65 16.69 14.13
N GLN A 381 -19.51 16.34 13.52
CA GLN A 381 -18.33 17.20 13.53
C GLN A 381 -18.58 18.43 12.64
N GLY A 382 -18.48 19.64 13.22
CA GLY A 382 -18.95 20.88 12.59
C GLY A 382 -18.40 21.13 11.18
N ARG A 383 -17.09 21.05 10.96
CA ARG A 383 -16.48 21.25 9.64
C ARG A 383 -16.84 20.12 8.67
N SER A 384 -16.86 18.88 9.14
CA SER A 384 -17.25 17.73 8.32
C SER A 384 -18.67 17.88 7.81
N ARG A 385 -19.61 18.36 8.63
CA ARG A 385 -21.00 18.63 8.22
C ARG A 385 -21.08 19.76 7.19
N VAL A 386 -20.34 20.85 7.41
CA VAL A 386 -20.29 21.99 6.45
C VAL A 386 -19.88 21.53 5.06
N MET A 387 -18.99 20.54 4.96
CA MET A 387 -18.49 20.00 3.70
C MET A 387 -19.27 18.79 3.17
N LEU A 388 -20.33 18.34 3.86
CA LEU A 388 -21.01 17.06 3.60
C LEU A 388 -20.06 15.86 3.52
N LYS A 389 -19.03 15.88 4.38
CA LYS A 389 -18.03 14.81 4.58
C LYS A 389 -18.10 14.23 5.99
N ASN A 390 -19.26 14.34 6.62
CA ASN A 390 -19.56 13.91 7.98
C ASN A 390 -19.94 12.42 8.05
N ARG A 391 -19.02 11.54 7.63
CA ARG A 391 -19.13 10.08 7.77
C ARG A 391 -17.85 9.53 8.37
N GLY A 392 -17.96 8.44 9.12
CA GLY A 392 -16.81 7.74 9.71
C GLY A 392 -16.60 7.99 11.19
N LEU A 393 -15.64 7.25 11.74
CA LEU A 393 -15.27 7.19 13.14
C LEU A 393 -13.76 7.00 13.26
N ALA A 394 -13.14 7.64 14.25
CA ALA A 394 -11.72 7.46 14.54
C ALA A 394 -11.49 7.14 16.01
N ARG A 395 -10.45 6.35 16.28
CA ARG A 395 -9.96 6.05 17.63
C ARG A 395 -8.48 6.33 17.77
N VAL A 396 -8.11 6.99 18.86
CA VAL A 396 -6.73 7.22 19.29
C VAL A 396 -6.41 6.34 20.49
N TYR A 397 -5.23 5.76 20.51
CA TYR A 397 -4.77 4.87 21.58
C TYR A 397 -3.75 5.57 22.45
N VAL A 398 -3.98 5.55 23.76
CA VAL A 398 -3.12 6.22 24.75
C VAL A 398 -2.75 5.24 25.84
N ASP A 399 -1.45 5.14 26.14
CA ASP A 399 -0.92 4.30 27.20
C ASP A 399 -1.45 4.76 28.56
N ARG A 400 -1.89 3.81 29.40
CA ARG A 400 -2.48 4.13 30.71
C ARG A 400 -1.47 4.66 31.72
N ALA A 401 -0.28 4.06 31.74
CA ALA A 401 0.73 4.36 32.76
C ALA A 401 1.45 5.68 32.47
N THR A 402 1.82 5.87 31.20
CA THR A 402 2.69 6.97 30.75
C THR A 402 1.94 8.09 30.07
N ARG A 403 0.65 7.89 29.73
CA ARG A 403 -0.19 8.83 28.99
C ARG A 403 0.35 9.16 27.59
N ARG A 404 1.30 8.37 27.09
CA ARG A 404 1.88 8.51 25.75
C ARG A 404 0.89 8.14 24.67
N PHE A 405 0.90 8.89 23.57
CA PHE A 405 0.19 8.50 22.37
C PHE A 405 0.86 7.27 21.74
N LEU A 406 0.07 6.23 21.46
CA LEU A 406 0.55 4.93 20.95
C LEU A 406 0.24 4.74 19.46
N GLY A 407 -0.85 5.32 18.98
CA GLY A 407 -1.32 5.12 17.62
C GLY A 407 -2.78 5.51 17.44
N ALA A 408 -3.30 5.35 16.24
CA ALA A 408 -4.68 5.61 15.91
C ALA A 408 -5.13 4.81 14.68
N GLU A 409 -6.43 4.52 14.64
CA GLU A 409 -7.12 4.08 13.43
C GLU A 409 -8.18 5.12 13.10
N TRP A 410 -8.04 5.75 11.94
CA TRP A 410 -8.86 6.88 11.53
C TRP A 410 -9.60 6.53 10.24
N PHE A 411 -10.92 6.38 10.30
CA PHE A 411 -11.77 6.29 9.13
C PHE A 411 -12.64 7.56 9.06
N GLY A 412 -12.31 8.48 8.17
CA GLY A 412 -12.93 9.81 8.21
C GLY A 412 -12.37 10.80 7.19
N PRO A 413 -12.89 12.04 7.20
CA PRO A 413 -12.39 13.09 6.31
C PRO A 413 -10.94 13.46 6.64
N ALA A 414 -10.18 13.85 5.61
CA ALA A 414 -8.81 14.34 5.71
C ALA A 414 -7.84 13.40 6.46
N ALA A 415 -8.10 12.09 6.46
CA ALA A 415 -7.31 11.11 7.20
C ALA A 415 -5.83 11.15 6.81
N GLU A 416 -5.50 11.43 5.55
CA GLU A 416 -4.11 11.55 5.12
C GLU A 416 -3.37 12.69 5.83
N HIS A 417 -4.01 13.84 6.02
CA HIS A 417 -3.42 15.00 6.68
C HIS A 417 -3.33 14.80 8.19
N ILE A 418 -4.42 14.34 8.80
CA ILE A 418 -4.45 14.02 10.24
C ILE A 418 -3.47 12.90 10.56
N GLY A 419 -3.33 11.91 9.68
CA GLY A 419 -2.37 10.82 9.81
C GLY A 419 -0.93 11.33 9.87
N HIS A 420 -0.55 12.33 9.07
CA HIS A 420 0.77 12.96 9.17
C HIS A 420 0.97 13.67 10.51
N LEU A 421 -0.03 14.45 10.96
CA LEU A 421 0.02 15.13 12.26
C LEU A 421 0.21 14.14 13.43
N LEU A 422 -0.54 13.03 13.41
CA LEU A 422 -0.45 11.99 14.41
C LEU A 422 0.87 11.19 14.33
N ALA A 423 1.36 10.89 13.12
CA ALA A 423 2.64 10.21 12.94
C ALA A 423 3.80 11.06 13.48
N TRP A 424 3.79 12.38 13.27
CA TRP A 424 4.79 13.28 13.86
C TRP A 424 4.69 13.31 15.38
N SER A 425 3.47 13.39 15.92
CA SER A 425 3.24 13.33 17.36
C SER A 425 3.81 12.04 17.97
N LEU A 426 3.58 10.90 17.30
CA LEU A 426 4.12 9.61 17.70
C LEU A 426 5.66 9.57 17.63
N GLN A 427 6.25 10.08 16.55
CA GLN A 427 7.71 10.17 16.39
C GLN A 427 8.36 10.98 17.52
N MET A 428 7.69 12.07 17.94
CA MET A 428 8.12 12.93 19.05
C MET A 428 7.83 12.34 20.44
N ARG A 429 7.09 11.21 20.51
CA ARG A 429 6.75 10.51 21.76
C ARG A 429 6.01 11.39 22.78
N VAL A 430 5.16 12.29 22.29
CA VAL A 430 4.39 13.22 23.13
C VAL A 430 3.27 12.49 23.90
N THR A 431 2.84 13.08 25.01
CA THR A 431 1.66 12.61 25.75
C THR A 431 0.36 13.17 25.16
N VAL A 432 -0.77 12.56 25.52
CA VAL A 432 -2.09 13.08 25.15
C VAL A 432 -2.33 14.50 25.69
N ASP A 433 -1.74 14.87 26.84
CA ASP A 433 -1.86 16.21 27.41
C ASP A 433 -1.05 17.24 26.61
N ASP A 434 0.17 16.87 26.20
CA ASP A 434 0.97 17.70 25.31
C ASP A 434 0.21 17.97 24.00
N MET A 435 -0.40 16.93 23.41
CA MET A 435 -1.21 17.07 22.20
C MET A 435 -2.42 17.99 22.40
N LEU A 436 -3.10 17.90 23.54
CA LEU A 436 -4.23 18.79 23.88
C LEU A 436 -3.80 20.23 24.17
N GLY A 437 -2.54 20.45 24.55
CA GLY A 437 -1.93 21.76 24.68
C GLY A 437 -1.60 22.43 23.34
N MET A 438 -1.65 21.69 22.22
CA MET A 438 -1.37 22.22 20.89
C MET A 438 -2.57 22.99 20.30
N PRO A 439 -2.33 23.86 19.31
CA PRO A 439 -3.40 24.59 18.64
C PRO A 439 -4.34 23.68 17.83
N PHE A 440 -5.64 23.91 17.99
CA PHE A 440 -6.68 23.40 17.10
C PHE A 440 -7.48 24.59 16.60
N TYR A 441 -7.40 24.87 15.29
CA TYR A 441 -8.10 26.00 14.68
C TYR A 441 -9.63 25.80 14.69
N HIS A 442 -10.40 26.78 14.21
CA HIS A 442 -11.85 26.66 14.11
C HIS A 442 -12.40 27.40 12.87
N PRO A 443 -13.34 26.82 12.10
CA PRO A 443 -13.80 25.43 12.13
C PRO A 443 -12.96 24.50 11.23
N VAL A 444 -12.40 23.41 11.79
CA VAL A 444 -11.55 22.44 11.05
C VAL A 444 -11.82 20.99 11.47
N VAL A 445 -11.35 20.01 10.68
CA VAL A 445 -11.53 18.56 10.97
C VAL A 445 -10.71 18.12 12.18
N GLU A 446 -9.56 18.75 12.42
CA GLU A 446 -8.67 18.52 13.57
C GLU A 446 -9.39 18.72 14.91
N GLU A 447 -10.47 19.51 14.97
CA GLU A 447 -11.27 19.60 16.20
C GLU A 447 -11.93 18.27 16.58
N GLY A 448 -12.15 17.36 15.60
CA GLY A 448 -12.55 15.98 15.87
C GLY A 448 -11.44 15.18 16.55
N LEU A 449 -10.18 15.36 16.15
CA LEU A 449 -9.04 14.79 16.87
C LEU A 449 -9.00 15.29 18.32
N ARG A 450 -9.23 16.59 18.56
CA ARG A 450 -9.32 17.15 19.92
C ARG A 450 -10.41 16.45 20.75
N THR A 451 -11.56 16.13 20.16
CA THR A 451 -12.63 15.37 20.82
C THR A 451 -12.15 13.97 21.22
N ALA A 452 -11.54 13.21 20.30
CA ALA A 452 -11.02 11.88 20.60
C ALA A 452 -9.95 11.90 21.70
N LEU A 453 -9.03 12.88 21.67
CA LEU A 453 -8.00 13.05 22.71
C LEU A 453 -8.62 13.36 24.08
N ARG A 454 -9.64 14.23 24.15
CA ARG A 454 -10.36 14.54 25.40
C ARG A 454 -11.10 13.33 25.96
N ASP A 455 -11.73 12.55 25.09
CA ASP A 455 -12.39 11.30 25.48
C ASP A 455 -11.38 10.29 26.06
N ALA A 456 -10.20 10.15 25.45
CA ALA A 456 -9.12 9.33 25.98
C ALA A 456 -8.69 9.81 27.39
N VAL A 457 -8.51 11.12 27.59
CA VAL A 457 -8.15 11.70 28.90
C VAL A 457 -9.24 11.45 29.95
N ALA A 458 -10.51 11.55 29.59
CA ALA A 458 -11.61 11.26 30.51
C ALA A 458 -11.58 9.79 30.97
N LYS A 459 -11.34 8.85 30.04
CA LYS A 459 -11.21 7.42 30.33
C LYS A 459 -10.00 7.07 31.19
N LEU A 460 -8.88 7.81 31.05
CA LEU A 460 -7.72 7.65 31.93
C LEU A 460 -8.04 8.01 33.39
N ARG A 461 -8.89 9.01 33.63
CA ARG A 461 -9.26 9.45 35.00
C ARG A 461 -10.18 8.46 35.71
N VAL A 462 -11.03 7.76 34.98
CA VAL A 462 -11.96 6.76 35.54
C VAL A 462 -11.24 5.45 35.88
N ALA A 463 -10.08 5.22 35.26
CA ALA A 463 -9.31 4.00 35.44
C ALA A 463 -8.14 4.10 36.43
N ALA A 464 -7.85 5.31 36.93
CA ALA A 464 -6.93 5.56 38.02
C ALA A 464 -7.69 5.47 39.35
#